data_AF-A0A1X3DKX6-F1
#
_entry.id   AF-A0A1X3DKX6-F1
#
_cell.length_a   1.000
_cell.length_b   1.000
_cell.length_c   1.000
_cell.angle_alpha   90.00
_cell.angle_beta   90.00
_cell.angle_gamma   90.00
#
_symmetry.space_group_name_H-M   'P 1'
#
loop_
_entity.id
_entity.type
_entity.pdbx_description
1 polymer ?
#
loop_
_entity_poly.entity_id
_entity_poly.type
_entity_poly.pdbx_seq_one_letter_code
_entity_poly.pdbx_strand_id
1 'polypeptide(L)'
;MTMNTDLLHQKISNRDYLRLITLNSENFSNAEHELLREILSGFEFDVVQEQALAHAVAQQARFDPNALHIEDDDEDITGVCPHCINPPMPPLRDYLVWRQNSHTG
;
A
#
# COMPACT_ATOMS: atom_id res chain seq x y z
N MET A 1 17.32 -1.55 -12.14
CA MET A 1 15.85 -1.41 -12.11
C MET A 1 15.57 -0.01 -11.56
N THR A 2 15.31 0.97 -12.42
CA THR A 2 15.30 2.41 -12.05
C THR A 2 14.05 3.13 -12.56
N MET A 3 12.98 2.39 -12.88
CA MET A 3 11.79 2.91 -13.57
C MET A 3 10.75 3.59 -12.65
N ASN A 4 10.79 3.39 -11.32
CA ASN A 4 9.76 3.97 -10.44
C ASN A 4 9.94 5.48 -10.20
N THR A 5 11.17 5.98 -10.13
CA THR A 5 11.42 7.39 -9.83
C THR A 5 10.94 8.30 -10.95
N ASP A 6 11.20 7.95 -12.21
CA ASP A 6 10.79 8.76 -13.36
C ASP A 6 9.27 8.86 -13.49
N LEU A 7 8.56 7.72 -13.40
CA LEU A 7 7.09 7.69 -13.46
C LEU A 7 6.47 8.43 -12.26
N LEU A 8 7.03 8.29 -11.07
CA LEU A 8 6.57 9.00 -9.88
C LEU A 8 6.68 10.52 -10.05
N HIS A 9 7.79 11.00 -10.60
CA HIS A 9 8.00 12.42 -10.89
C HIS A 9 7.06 12.97 -11.98
N GLN A 10 6.61 12.12 -12.90
CA GLN A 10 5.62 12.50 -13.91
C GLN A 10 4.20 12.56 -13.35
N LYS A 11 3.87 11.66 -12.41
CA LYS A 11 2.50 11.46 -11.92
C LYS A 11 2.16 12.27 -10.68
N ILE A 12 3.14 12.60 -9.85
CA ILE A 12 2.95 13.31 -8.59
C ILE A 12 3.53 14.71 -8.70
N SER A 13 2.67 15.70 -8.73
CA SER A 13 3.04 17.10 -8.87
C SER A 13 3.49 17.71 -7.55
N ASN A 14 2.93 17.26 -6.41
CA ASN A 14 3.33 17.77 -5.10
C ASN A 14 4.69 17.19 -4.66
N ARG A 15 5.66 18.08 -4.46
CA ARG A 15 7.04 17.73 -4.11
C ARG A 15 7.17 17.07 -2.74
N ASP A 16 6.31 17.43 -1.78
CA ASP A 16 6.34 16.84 -0.43
C ASP A 16 5.83 15.40 -0.49
N TYR A 17 4.74 15.13 -1.22
CA TYR A 17 4.22 13.79 -1.42
C TYR A 17 5.19 12.91 -2.21
N LEU A 18 5.83 13.47 -3.24
CA LEU A 18 6.86 12.78 -3.99
C LEU A 18 8.02 12.33 -3.10
N ARG A 19 8.53 13.23 -2.24
CA ARG A 19 9.59 12.90 -1.27
C ARG A 19 9.13 11.81 -0.32
N LEU A 20 7.90 11.92 0.19
CA LEU A 20 7.34 10.98 1.17
C LEU A 20 7.16 9.59 0.56
N ILE A 21 6.64 9.50 -0.67
CA ILE A 21 6.48 8.25 -1.40
C ILE A 21 7.85 7.63 -1.70
N THR A 22 8.81 8.43 -2.15
CA THR A 22 10.17 7.95 -2.44
C THR A 22 10.81 7.35 -1.20
N LEU A 23 10.85 8.10 -0.09
CA LEU A 23 11.47 7.66 1.18
C LEU A 23 10.85 6.38 1.74
N ASN A 24 9.52 6.30 1.74
CA ASN A 24 8.82 5.16 2.36
C ASN A 24 8.80 3.93 1.44
N SER A 25 8.99 4.08 0.14
CA SER A 25 9.06 2.95 -0.80
C SER A 25 10.45 2.34 -0.93
N GLU A 26 11.52 2.96 -0.42
CA GLU A 26 12.90 2.45 -0.59
C GLU A 26 13.09 0.98 -0.16
N ASN A 27 12.38 0.55 0.89
CA ASN A 27 12.48 -0.79 1.45
C ASN A 27 11.34 -1.73 1.01
N PHE A 28 10.52 -1.34 0.04
CA PHE A 28 9.47 -2.20 -0.47
C PHE A 28 10.05 -3.46 -1.11
N SER A 29 9.35 -4.57 -0.92
CA SER A 29 9.56 -5.79 -1.68
C SER A 29 9.31 -5.55 -3.18
N ASN A 30 9.72 -6.49 -4.02
CA ASN A 30 9.49 -6.40 -5.46
C ASN A 30 7.98 -6.32 -5.80
N ALA A 31 7.14 -7.07 -5.07
CA ALA A 31 5.69 -7.06 -5.28
C ALA A 31 5.06 -5.71 -4.91
N GLU A 32 5.52 -5.08 -3.84
CA GLU A 32 5.03 -3.76 -3.43
C GLU A 32 5.48 -2.66 -4.41
N HIS A 33 6.71 -2.74 -4.91
CA HIS A 33 7.19 -1.85 -5.97
C HIS A 33 6.42 -2.02 -7.28
N GLU A 34 6.04 -3.24 -7.64
CA GLU A 34 5.22 -3.54 -8.82
C GLU A 34 3.80 -2.98 -8.65
N LEU A 35 3.18 -3.19 -7.49
CA LEU A 35 1.86 -2.64 -7.17
C LEU A 35 1.86 -1.11 -7.19
N LEU A 36 2.87 -0.47 -6.61
CA LEU A 36 3.01 0.99 -6.66
C LEU A 36 3.15 1.48 -8.12
N ARG A 37 3.90 0.75 -8.95
CA ARG A 37 4.02 1.08 -10.38
C ARG A 37 2.70 0.93 -11.12
N GLU A 38 1.96 -0.15 -10.86
CA GLU A 38 0.64 -0.38 -11.44
C GLU A 38 -0.28 0.80 -11.15
N ILE A 39 -0.36 1.20 -9.88
CA ILE A 39 -1.15 2.36 -9.43
C ILE A 39 -0.73 3.64 -10.17
N LEU A 40 0.57 3.93 -10.22
CA LEU A 40 1.08 5.13 -10.89
C LEU A 40 0.80 5.11 -12.39
N SER A 41 0.88 3.94 -13.04
CA SER A 41 0.63 3.81 -14.48
C SER A 41 -0.86 3.86 -14.84
N GLY A 42 -1.73 3.34 -13.97
CA GLY A 42 -3.15 3.15 -14.25
C GLY A 42 -4.02 4.36 -13.95
N PHE A 43 -3.51 5.35 -13.22
CA PHE A 43 -4.31 6.49 -12.76
C PHE A 43 -3.62 7.84 -12.98
N GLU A 44 -4.43 8.88 -13.11
CA GLU A 44 -4.04 10.28 -12.92
C GLU A 44 -4.30 10.68 -11.47
N PHE A 45 -3.63 11.73 -10.98
CA PHE A 45 -3.73 12.14 -9.58
C PHE A 45 -4.10 13.62 -9.47
N ASP A 46 -5.20 13.92 -8.79
CA ASP A 46 -5.40 15.22 -8.17
C ASP A 46 -4.75 15.28 -6.78
N VAL A 47 -4.71 16.48 -6.18
CA VAL A 47 -4.03 16.71 -4.90
C VAL A 47 -4.53 15.81 -3.75
N VAL A 48 -5.82 15.50 -3.69
CA VAL A 48 -6.39 14.61 -2.66
C VAL A 48 -5.94 13.18 -2.92
N GLN A 49 -5.93 12.77 -4.18
CA GLN A 49 -5.48 11.43 -4.58
C GLN A 49 -3.98 11.24 -4.35
N GLU A 50 -3.14 12.24 -4.59
CA GLU A 50 -1.71 12.23 -4.27
C GLU A 50 -1.47 12.11 -2.77
N GLN A 51 -2.21 12.89 -1.96
CA GLN A 51 -2.12 12.84 -0.50
C GLN A 51 -2.48 11.44 0.03
N ALA A 52 -3.58 10.88 -0.46
CA ALA A 52 -4.02 9.54 -0.08
C ALA A 52 -3.00 8.47 -0.48
N LEU A 53 -2.37 8.58 -1.66
CA LEU A 53 -1.30 7.67 -2.07
C LEU A 53 -0.09 7.78 -1.14
N ALA A 54 0.35 8.99 -0.81
CA ALA A 54 1.48 9.22 0.08
C ALA A 54 1.23 8.60 1.47
N HIS A 55 0.01 8.74 2.00
CA HIS A 55 -0.38 8.09 3.25
C HIS A 55 -0.40 6.56 3.14
N ALA A 56 -0.94 6.00 2.06
CA ALA A 56 -0.96 4.55 1.85
C ALA A 56 0.45 3.97 1.74
N VAL A 57 1.37 4.65 1.03
CA VAL A 57 2.78 4.25 0.94
C VAL A 57 3.47 4.29 2.31
N ALA A 58 3.25 5.33 3.10
CA ALA A 58 3.81 5.43 4.45
C ALA A 58 3.25 4.36 5.41
N GLN A 59 1.98 4.00 5.25
CA GLN A 59 1.37 2.91 6.03
C GLN A 59 1.89 1.54 5.59
N GLN A 60 2.05 1.32 4.28
CA GLN A 60 2.61 0.08 3.73
C GLN A 60 4.02 -0.19 4.25
N ALA A 61 4.86 0.85 4.33
CA ALA A 61 6.25 0.72 4.80
C ALA A 61 6.40 0.19 6.23
N ARG A 62 5.34 0.32 7.04
CA ARG A 62 5.27 -0.18 8.43
C ARG A 62 4.22 -1.28 8.60
N PHE A 63 3.63 -1.75 7.50
CA PHE A 63 2.59 -2.75 7.55
C PHE A 63 3.23 -4.11 7.83
N ASP A 64 2.98 -4.62 9.03
CA ASP A 64 3.32 -5.98 9.38
C ASP A 64 2.03 -6.80 9.47
N PRO A 65 1.80 -7.74 8.52
CA PRO A 65 0.59 -8.55 8.51
C PRO A 65 0.50 -9.48 9.71
N ASN A 66 1.58 -9.67 10.48
CA ASN A 66 1.61 -10.56 11.65
C ASN A 66 1.61 -9.82 12.99
N ALA A 67 1.59 -8.48 13.03
CA ALA A 67 1.81 -7.69 14.25
C ALA A 67 0.80 -7.95 15.39
N LEU A 68 -0.34 -8.55 15.07
CA LEU A 68 -1.42 -8.89 16.00
C LEU A 68 -1.67 -10.40 16.10
N HIS A 69 -0.77 -11.24 15.58
CA HIS A 69 -0.86 -12.68 15.78
C HIS A 69 -0.56 -12.99 17.25
N ILE A 70 -1.61 -13.29 18.02
CA ILE A 70 -1.47 -13.91 19.34
C ILE A 70 -1.35 -15.40 19.06
N GLU A 71 -0.17 -15.97 19.34
CA GLU A 71 0.04 -17.42 19.34
C GLU A 71 -0.81 -17.99 20.49
N ASP A 72 -2.00 -18.53 20.16
CA ASP A 72 -2.86 -19.20 21.13
C ASP A 72 -2.22 -20.56 21.43
N ASP A 73 -1.32 -20.57 22.42
CA ASP A 73 -0.64 -21.74 22.98
C ASP A 73 -1.57 -22.46 23.98
N ASP A 74 -2.82 -22.76 23.59
CA ASP A 74 -3.71 -23.59 24.41
C ASP A 74 -4.27 -24.75 23.56
N GLU A 75 -3.65 -25.90 23.80
CA GLU A 75 -3.69 -27.18 23.10
C GLU A 75 -5.05 -27.91 23.11
N ASP A 76 -6.21 -27.23 23.15
CA ASP A 76 -7.52 -27.92 23.16
C ASP A 76 -8.72 -27.13 22.58
N ILE A 77 -8.47 -26.10 21.78
CA ILE A 77 -9.52 -25.45 20.97
C ILE A 77 -9.09 -25.49 19.50
N THR A 78 -9.83 -26.20 18.65
CA THR A 78 -9.73 -26.05 17.18
C THR A 78 -10.30 -24.69 16.74
N GLY A 79 -9.89 -23.60 17.39
CA GLY A 79 -10.30 -22.25 17.10
C GLY A 79 -9.50 -21.76 15.92
N VAL A 80 -10.12 -21.70 14.74
CA VAL A 80 -9.46 -21.08 13.59
C VAL A 80 -9.24 -19.60 13.94
N CYS A 81 -7.97 -19.17 13.96
CA CYS A 81 -7.63 -17.78 14.22
C CYS A 81 -8.36 -16.88 13.21
N PRO A 82 -9.18 -15.90 13.66
CA PRO A 82 -9.95 -15.03 12.75
C PRO A 82 -9.04 -14.21 11.83
N HIS A 83 -7.79 -13.96 12.25
CA HIS A 83 -6.76 -13.30 11.45
C HIS A 83 -6.33 -14.13 10.23
N CYS A 84 -6.35 -15.47 10.35
CA CYS A 84 -6.06 -16.38 9.24
C CYS A 84 -7.26 -16.55 8.30
N ILE A 85 -8.48 -16.32 8.78
CA ILE A 85 -9.70 -16.36 7.95
C ILE A 85 -9.80 -15.07 7.12
N ASN A 86 -9.46 -13.92 7.70
CA ASN A 86 -9.55 -12.63 7.02
C ASN A 86 -8.37 -11.74 7.41
N PRO A 87 -7.20 -11.89 6.77
CA PRO A 87 -6.04 -11.06 7.05
C PRO A 87 -6.32 -9.59 6.69
N PRO A 88 -5.72 -8.63 7.40
CA PRO A 88 -5.85 -7.22 7.08
C PRO A 88 -5.34 -6.95 5.66
N MET A 89 -6.09 -6.15 4.91
CA MET A 89 -5.67 -5.77 3.56
C MET A 89 -4.45 -4.84 3.63
N PRO A 90 -3.39 -5.08 2.82
CA PRO A 90 -2.25 -4.17 2.76
C PRO A 90 -2.68 -2.76 2.32
N PRO A 91 -2.13 -1.69 2.92
CA PRO A 91 -2.53 -0.31 2.63
C PRO A 91 -2.48 0.11 1.16
N LEU A 92 -1.46 -0.32 0.40
CA LEU A 92 -1.41 -0.01 -1.04
C LEU A 92 -2.50 -0.74 -1.83
N ARG A 93 -2.86 -1.95 -1.39
CA ARG A 93 -3.92 -2.73 -2.04
C ARG A 93 -5.28 -2.10 -1.78
N ASP A 94 -5.51 -1.62 -0.57
CA ASP A 94 -6.71 -0.87 -0.19
C ASP A 94 -6.85 0.41 -1.03
N TYR A 95 -5.76 1.18 -1.18
CA TYR A 95 -5.72 2.36 -2.05
C TYR A 95 -6.09 2.04 -3.50
N LEU A 96 -5.56 0.94 -4.07
CA LEU A 96 -5.90 0.51 -5.43
C LEU A 96 -7.40 0.22 -5.57
N VAL A 97 -8.00 -0.52 -4.62
CA VAL A 97 -9.44 -0.82 -4.63
C VAL A 97 -10.26 0.47 -4.53
N TRP A 98 -9.86 1.40 -3.67
CA TRP A 98 -10.49 2.70 -3.58
C TRP A 98 -10.44 3.47 -4.91
N ARG A 99 -9.28 3.46 -5.61
CA ARG A 99 -9.14 4.12 -6.93
C ARG A 99 -10.00 3.48 -8.01
N GLN A 100 -10.21 2.16 -7.96
CA GLN A 100 -11.07 1.44 -8.89
C GLN A 100 -12.54 1.78 -8.66
N ASN A 101 -12.98 1.79 -7.40
CA ASN A 101 -14.38 2.06 -7.05
C ASN A 101 -14.75 3.55 -7.22
N SER A 102 -13.78 4.45 -7.04
CA SER A 102 -14.00 5.90 -7.21
C SER A 102 -14.01 6.33 -8.68
N HIS A 103 -13.58 5.47 -9.62
CA HIS A 103 -13.62 5.73 -11.06
C HIS A 103 -14.94 5.31 -11.74
N THR A 104 -15.78 4.55 -11.04
CA THR A 104 -17.09 4.09 -11.54
C THR A 104 -18.25 5.05 -11.22
N GLY A 105 -17.97 6.29 -10.81
CA GLY A 105 -18.95 7.33 -10.49
C GLY A 105 -19.17 8.31 -11.63
#